data_AF-A0A8T4PB78-F1
#
_entry.id   AF-A0A8T4PB78-F1
#
_cell.length_a   1.000
_cell.length_b   1.000
_cell.length_c   1.000
_cell.angle_alpha   90.00
_cell.angle_beta   90.00
_cell.angle_gamma   90.00
#
_symmetry.space_group_name_H-M   'P 1'
#
loop_
_entity.id
_entity.type
_entity.pdbx_description
1 polymer ?
#
loop_
_entity_poly.entity_id
_entity_poly.type
_entity_poly.pdbx_seq_one_letter_code
_entity_poly.pdbx_strand_id
1 'polypeptide(L)'
;MVHEGIARYLKEGVKRGFSLNLLKQKLLEGGFQERDVDETVLFLGLKPVGEKIKMEVKPAAQIAEKISTGEITNSTSSNEIKWMRIGGIFGFILFSLLLLLYISSYFFSIGLGSLTGEGLQEIPFAASSLILFLIFFVVFLVLIFFYYFGFTKMGKYLKSKLLFFSSWAIILLVIILIIVSVIRVVYLYQVFGDSNAGDANINIIQNISVLLKIMFVGSFIGAVATLLFGIASFKAKIKYSKIAGTLHIIFGIYGIVILLGVILGASFFENIYIMITTPLLILCSIFFGSLSLLSASTQFEEDSQRFGR
;
A
#
# COMPACT_ATOMS: atom_id res chain seq x y z
N MET A 1 -53.49 6.92 23.91
CA MET A 1 -52.61 8.04 23.47
C MET A 1 -51.31 7.42 23.01
N VAL A 2 -50.82 7.76 21.82
CA VAL A 2 -49.64 7.09 21.24
C VAL A 2 -48.37 7.58 21.93
N HIS A 3 -47.51 6.65 22.35
CA HIS A 3 -46.28 6.98 23.06
C HIS A 3 -45.23 7.52 22.07
N GLU A 4 -44.92 8.82 22.14
CA GLU A 4 -44.05 9.50 21.16
C GLU A 4 -42.67 8.85 21.01
N GLY A 5 -42.13 8.29 22.10
CA GLY A 5 -40.86 7.55 22.09
C GLY A 5 -40.90 6.30 21.22
N ILE A 6 -41.98 5.52 21.31
CA ILE A 6 -42.18 4.31 20.49
C ILE A 6 -42.33 4.70 19.03
N ALA A 7 -43.11 5.75 18.74
CA ALA A 7 -43.34 6.22 17.39
C ALA A 7 -42.05 6.69 16.70
N ARG A 8 -41.22 7.45 17.42
CA ARG A 8 -39.91 7.91 16.94
C ARG A 8 -38.97 6.76 16.66
N TYR A 9 -38.89 5.80 17.58
CA TYR A 9 -38.03 4.62 17.44
C TYR A 9 -38.41 3.76 16.22
N LEU A 10 -39.71 3.46 16.05
CA LEU A 10 -40.21 2.69 14.92
C LEU A 10 -39.94 3.40 13.59
N LYS A 11 -40.20 4.70 13.51
CA LYS A 11 -39.98 5.49 12.30
C LYS A 11 -38.51 5.56 11.90
N GLU A 12 -37.60 5.76 12.86
CA GLU A 12 -36.16 5.75 12.59
C GLU A 12 -35.64 4.36 12.23
N GLY A 13 -36.09 3.32 12.94
CA GLY A 13 -35.69 1.95 12.69
C GLY A 13 -36.05 1.49 11.28
N VAL A 14 -37.29 1.74 10.85
CA VAL A 14 -37.73 1.44 9.49
C VAL A 14 -36.95 2.25 8.45
N LYS A 15 -36.70 3.55 8.72
CA LYS A 15 -35.86 4.40 7.84
C LYS A 15 -34.43 3.86 7.67
N ARG A 16 -33.88 3.20 8.68
CA ARG A 16 -32.55 2.57 8.67
C ARG A 16 -32.55 1.15 8.07
N GLY A 17 -33.71 0.63 7.67
CA GLY A 17 -33.85 -0.67 7.00
C GLY A 17 -34.04 -1.87 7.94
N PHE A 18 -34.37 -1.65 9.21
CA PHE A 18 -34.69 -2.74 10.13
C PHE A 18 -36.11 -3.29 9.92
N SER A 19 -36.31 -4.58 10.18
CA SER A 19 -37.64 -5.20 10.08
C SER A 19 -38.55 -4.75 11.23
N LEU A 20 -39.84 -4.58 10.93
CA LEU A 20 -40.83 -4.16 11.92
C LEU A 20 -40.90 -5.12 13.12
N ASN A 21 -40.79 -6.44 12.86
CA ASN A 21 -40.81 -7.46 13.90
C ASN A 21 -39.63 -7.34 14.87
N LEU A 22 -38.42 -7.06 14.34
CA LEU A 22 -37.23 -6.84 15.18
C LEU A 22 -37.38 -5.60 16.06
N LEU A 23 -37.94 -4.52 15.51
CA LEU A 23 -38.16 -3.28 16.25
C LEU A 23 -39.22 -3.46 17.35
N LYS A 24 -40.31 -4.19 17.06
CA LYS A 24 -41.32 -4.57 18.08
C LYS A 24 -40.67 -5.35 19.22
N GLN A 25 -39.90 -6.39 18.89
CA GLN A 25 -39.21 -7.21 19.88
C GLN A 25 -38.30 -6.36 20.79
N LYS A 26 -37.52 -5.43 20.23
CA LYS A 26 -36.65 -4.55 21.03
C LYS A 26 -37.39 -3.60 21.95
N LEU A 27 -38.58 -3.15 21.57
CA LEU A 27 -39.44 -2.33 22.43
C LEU A 27 -40.02 -3.16 23.58
N LEU A 28 -40.46 -4.40 23.31
CA LEU A 28 -40.92 -5.32 24.35
C LEU A 28 -39.81 -5.68 25.34
N GLU A 29 -38.60 -5.97 24.84
CA GLU A 29 -37.40 -6.20 25.67
C GLU A 29 -37.04 -4.95 26.50
N GLY A 30 -37.34 -3.76 25.99
CA GLY A 30 -37.16 -2.49 26.68
C GLY A 30 -38.22 -2.18 27.75
N GLY A 31 -39.17 -3.09 27.99
CA GLY A 31 -40.21 -2.95 29.00
C GLY A 31 -41.45 -2.18 28.56
N PHE A 32 -41.61 -1.89 27.26
CA PHE A 32 -42.84 -1.30 26.74
C PHE A 32 -43.96 -2.35 26.66
N GLN A 33 -45.20 -1.95 26.94
CA GLN A 33 -46.35 -2.85 26.82
C GLN A 33 -46.65 -3.14 25.35
N GLU A 34 -46.97 -4.40 25.06
CA GLU A 34 -47.29 -4.86 23.70
C GLU A 34 -48.44 -4.06 23.07
N ARG A 35 -49.45 -3.74 23.87
CA ARG A 35 -50.58 -2.89 23.45
C ARG A 35 -50.14 -1.53 22.93
N ASP A 36 -49.22 -0.85 23.63
CA ASP A 36 -48.75 0.48 23.23
C ASP A 36 -47.92 0.43 21.95
N VAL A 37 -47.14 -0.65 21.78
CA VAL A 37 -46.34 -0.90 20.57
C VAL A 37 -47.27 -1.14 19.37
N ASP A 38 -48.29 -1.97 19.52
CA ASP A 38 -49.24 -2.29 18.45
C ASP A 38 -50.14 -1.11 18.07
N GLU A 39 -50.65 -0.36 19.06
CA GLU A 39 -51.40 0.88 18.83
C GLU A 39 -50.55 1.90 18.06
N THR A 40 -49.25 1.99 18.38
CA THR A 40 -48.31 2.88 17.68
C THR A 40 -48.03 2.42 16.24
N VAL A 41 -47.89 1.11 16.02
CA VAL A 41 -47.69 0.55 14.67
C VAL A 41 -48.91 0.81 13.77
N LEU A 42 -50.11 0.62 14.31
CA LEU A 42 -51.37 0.95 13.62
C LEU A 42 -51.48 2.44 13.32
N PHE A 43 -51.17 3.29 14.31
CA PHE A 43 -51.18 4.76 14.16
C PHE A 43 -50.22 5.25 13.07
N LEU A 44 -49.03 4.65 12.96
CA LEU A 44 -48.04 4.99 11.93
C LEU A 44 -48.33 4.38 10.55
N GLY A 45 -49.36 3.54 10.41
CA GLY A 45 -49.68 2.85 9.16
C GLY A 45 -48.56 1.92 8.67
N LEU A 46 -47.70 1.44 9.58
CA LEU A 46 -46.58 0.57 9.24
C LEU A 46 -47.12 -0.84 8.96
N LYS A 47 -47.23 -1.18 7.67
CA LYS A 47 -47.59 -2.55 7.29
C LYS A 47 -46.43 -3.50 7.56
N PRO A 48 -46.68 -4.73 8.05
CA PRO A 48 -45.67 -5.77 8.02
C PRO A 48 -45.29 -5.98 6.55
N VAL A 49 -44.08 -5.56 6.18
CA VAL A 49 -43.55 -5.80 4.83
C VAL A 49 -43.37 -7.31 4.72
N GLY A 50 -44.21 -7.92 3.87
CA GLY A 50 -44.17 -9.36 3.59
C GLY A 50 -42.75 -9.82 3.28
N GLU A 51 -42.38 -10.93 3.92
CA GLU A 51 -41.11 -11.62 3.77
C GLU A 51 -40.74 -11.80 2.29
N LYS A 52 -39.80 -10.98 1.82
CA LYS A 52 -38.81 -11.38 0.82
C LYS A 52 -37.44 -10.82 1.21
N ILE A 53 -37.01 -11.14 2.42
CA ILE A 53 -35.59 -11.39 2.63
C ILE A 53 -35.52 -12.89 2.82
N LYS A 54 -35.14 -13.63 1.77
CA LYS A 54 -34.45 -14.91 1.95
C LYS A 54 -33.16 -14.59 2.69
N MET A 55 -33.27 -14.34 3.99
CA MET A 55 -32.20 -14.67 4.90
C MET A 55 -32.24 -16.18 4.88
N GLU A 56 -31.29 -16.74 4.16
CA GLU A 56 -30.83 -18.09 4.39
C GLU A 56 -30.45 -18.13 5.88
N VAL A 57 -31.44 -18.42 6.74
CA VAL A 57 -31.26 -18.64 8.15
C VAL A 57 -30.47 -19.94 8.22
N LYS A 58 -29.14 -19.82 8.12
CA LYS A 58 -28.27 -20.88 8.59
C LYS A 58 -28.70 -21.14 10.03
N PRO A 59 -29.12 -22.37 10.35
CA PRO A 59 -29.78 -22.65 11.62
C PRO A 59 -28.86 -22.19 12.75
N ALA A 60 -29.43 -21.64 13.82
CA ALA A 60 -28.69 -21.15 14.98
C ALA A 60 -27.70 -22.21 15.55
N ALA A 61 -27.94 -23.49 15.28
CA ALA A 61 -27.01 -24.59 15.51
C ALA A 61 -25.68 -24.46 14.74
N GLN A 62 -25.65 -24.02 13.48
CA GLN A 62 -24.41 -23.79 12.72
C GLN A 62 -23.65 -22.53 13.16
N ILE A 63 -24.35 -21.55 13.73
CA ILE A 63 -23.73 -20.35 14.30
C ILE A 63 -23.14 -20.69 15.68
N ALA A 64 -23.87 -21.45 16.51
CA ALA A 64 -23.38 -21.96 17.78
C ALA A 64 -22.24 -22.98 17.58
N GLU A 65 -22.30 -23.82 16.54
CA GLU A 65 -21.24 -24.77 16.21
C GLU A 65 -19.99 -24.02 15.72
N LYS A 66 -20.10 -22.99 14.87
CA LYS A 66 -18.98 -22.10 14.50
C LYS A 66 -18.42 -21.26 15.65
N ILE A 67 -19.25 -20.95 16.65
CA ILE A 67 -18.80 -20.29 17.89
C ILE A 67 -18.12 -21.32 18.82
N SER A 68 -18.55 -22.58 18.81
CA SER A 68 -18.00 -23.67 19.65
C SER A 68 -16.75 -24.34 19.06
N THR A 69 -16.56 -24.32 17.74
CA THR A 69 -15.33 -24.81 17.08
C THR A 69 -14.17 -23.82 17.15
N GLY A 70 -14.33 -22.67 17.81
CA GLY A 70 -13.26 -21.68 17.96
C GLY A 70 -12.79 -21.05 16.64
N GLU A 71 -13.54 -21.24 15.55
CA GLU A 71 -13.13 -20.86 14.19
C GLU A 71 -13.58 -19.43 13.81
N ILE A 72 -14.11 -18.66 14.76
CA ILE A 72 -14.41 -17.24 14.59
C ILE A 72 -13.29 -16.40 15.24
N THR A 73 -12.24 -16.20 14.44
CA THR A 73 -11.45 -14.94 14.32
C THR A 73 -10.44 -14.52 15.39
N ASN A 74 -10.06 -15.37 16.35
CA ASN A 74 -8.89 -15.07 17.22
C ASN A 74 -7.53 -15.33 16.56
N SER A 75 -7.49 -15.76 15.29
CA SER A 75 -6.25 -16.05 14.55
C SER A 75 -5.89 -15.00 13.51
N THR A 76 -6.37 -13.74 13.61
CA THR A 76 -5.64 -12.62 12.98
C THR A 76 -4.32 -12.51 13.73
N SER A 77 -3.41 -13.41 13.35
CA SER A 77 -2.36 -13.93 14.22
C SER A 77 -1.47 -12.79 14.66
N SER A 78 -0.95 -12.84 15.88
CA SER A 78 0.06 -11.88 16.36
C SER A 78 1.19 -11.67 15.33
N ASN A 79 1.44 -12.66 14.47
CA ASN A 79 2.37 -12.58 13.36
C ASN A 79 2.01 -11.50 12.32
N GLU A 80 0.73 -11.29 11.97
CA GLU A 80 0.34 -10.23 11.03
C GLU A 80 0.65 -8.84 11.57
N ILE A 81 0.39 -8.60 12.86
CA ILE A 81 0.72 -7.35 13.55
C ILE A 81 2.25 -7.15 13.61
N LYS A 82 3.01 -8.22 13.92
CA LYS A 82 4.49 -8.19 13.91
C LYS A 82 5.04 -7.79 12.55
N TRP A 83 4.48 -8.31 11.46
CA TRP A 83 4.92 -7.95 10.10
C TRP A 83 4.69 -6.48 9.75
N MET A 84 3.62 -5.86 10.26
CA MET A 84 3.40 -4.41 10.08
C MET A 84 4.49 -3.61 10.80
N ARG A 85 4.83 -3.99 12.04
CA ARG A 85 5.91 -3.36 12.81
C ARG A 85 7.26 -3.50 12.10
N ILE A 86 7.58 -4.71 11.66
CA ILE A 86 8.79 -5.03 10.90
C ILE A 86 8.86 -4.19 9.62
N GLY A 87 7.77 -4.13 8.84
CA GLY A 87 7.70 -3.31 7.64
C GLY A 87 7.94 -1.82 7.93
N GLY A 88 7.41 -1.29 9.03
CA GLY A 88 7.66 0.08 9.47
C GLY A 88 9.13 0.34 9.80
N ILE A 89 9.80 -0.60 10.49
CA ILE A 89 11.24 -0.51 10.80
C ILE A 89 12.07 -0.54 9.51
N PHE A 90 11.78 -1.47 8.59
CA PHE A 90 12.44 -1.54 7.29
C PHE A 90 12.26 -0.25 6.48
N GLY A 91 11.09 0.38 6.56
CA GLY A 91 10.85 1.68 5.95
C GLY A 91 11.73 2.81 6.54
N PHE A 92 11.99 2.81 7.85
CA PHE A 92 12.96 3.75 8.44
C PHE A 92 14.40 3.49 8.00
N ILE A 93 14.80 2.22 7.89
CA ILE A 93 16.12 1.86 7.36
C ILE A 93 16.24 2.36 5.91
N LEU A 94 15.21 2.12 5.09
CA LEU A 94 15.12 2.58 3.70
C LEU A 94 15.20 4.10 3.60
N PHE A 95 14.47 4.82 4.45
CA PHE A 95 14.51 6.28 4.54
C PHE A 95 15.93 6.79 4.86
N SER A 96 16.58 6.22 5.88
CA SER A 96 17.93 6.62 6.28
C SER A 96 18.96 6.37 5.19
N LEU A 97 18.87 5.23 4.49
CA LEU A 97 19.75 4.91 3.36
C LEU A 97 19.55 5.88 2.19
N LEU A 98 18.31 6.22 1.85
CA LEU A 98 18.02 7.19 0.80
C LEU A 98 18.48 8.59 1.16
N LEU A 99 18.30 8.99 2.41
CA LEU A 99 18.76 10.29 2.90
C LEU A 99 20.28 10.39 2.82
N LEU A 100 21.00 9.36 3.29
CA LEU A 100 22.46 9.27 3.16
C LEU A 100 22.89 9.30 1.70
N LEU A 101 22.27 8.52 0.83
CA LEU A 101 22.57 8.50 -0.60
C LEU A 101 22.39 9.89 -1.23
N TYR A 102 21.30 10.58 -0.89
CA TYR A 102 21.02 11.92 -1.40
C TYR A 102 22.05 12.94 -0.91
N ILE A 103 22.36 12.94 0.40
CA ILE A 103 23.39 13.80 0.99
C ILE A 103 24.76 13.52 0.36
N SER A 104 25.15 12.25 0.23
CA SER A 104 26.41 11.85 -0.40
C SER A 104 26.48 12.29 -1.85
N SER A 105 25.40 12.15 -2.63
CA SER A 105 25.36 12.59 -4.03
C SER A 105 25.54 14.10 -4.17
N TYR A 106 24.96 14.88 -3.26
CA TYR A 106 25.10 16.34 -3.23
C TYR A 106 26.53 16.77 -2.92
N PHE A 107 27.14 16.20 -1.87
CA PHE A 107 28.54 16.49 -1.53
C PHE A 107 29.52 16.02 -2.62
N PHE A 108 29.26 14.88 -3.26
CA PHE A 108 30.05 14.39 -4.38
C PHE A 108 30.01 15.35 -5.57
N SER A 109 28.83 15.88 -5.90
CA SER A 109 28.68 16.88 -6.98
C SER A 109 29.45 18.17 -6.70
N ILE A 110 29.49 18.62 -5.44
CA ILE A 110 30.23 19.83 -5.05
C ILE A 110 31.74 19.57 -5.05
N GLY A 111 32.17 18.42 -4.52
CA GLY A 111 33.58 18.02 -4.48
C GLY A 111 34.20 17.84 -5.87
N LEU A 112 33.46 17.24 -6.81
CA LEU A 112 33.91 17.10 -8.20
C LEU A 112 34.05 18.43 -8.93
N GLY A 113 33.15 19.39 -8.70
CA GLY A 113 33.27 20.74 -9.27
C GLY A 113 34.54 21.49 -8.83
N SER A 114 35.17 21.08 -7.73
CA SER A 114 36.45 21.62 -7.25
C SER A 114 37.68 20.86 -7.76
N LEU A 115 37.51 19.67 -8.33
CA LEU A 115 38.58 18.75 -8.77
C LEU A 115 38.74 18.69 -10.30
N THR A 116 37.85 19.32 -11.08
CA THR A 116 37.90 19.35 -12.55
C THR A 116 38.99 20.26 -13.14
N GLY A 117 39.89 20.80 -12.31
CA GLY A 117 41.16 21.36 -12.78
C GLY A 117 42.19 20.24 -13.03
N GLU A 118 42.16 19.67 -14.23
CA GLU A 118 43.27 18.92 -14.87
C GLU A 118 43.75 17.57 -14.27
N GLY A 119 43.13 17.02 -13.22
CA GLY A 119 43.75 15.93 -12.44
C GLY A 119 43.17 14.51 -12.48
N LEU A 120 42.14 14.18 -13.27
CA LEU A 120 41.49 12.86 -13.21
C LEU A 120 41.81 12.01 -14.45
N GLN A 121 43.05 11.52 -14.51
CA GLN A 121 43.38 10.34 -15.32
C GLN A 121 42.62 9.12 -14.79
N GLU A 122 41.78 8.58 -15.68
CA GLU A 122 41.20 7.24 -15.74
C GLU A 122 41.41 6.36 -14.50
N ILE A 123 40.48 6.48 -13.55
CA ILE A 123 40.41 5.52 -12.45
C ILE A 123 39.81 4.21 -13.03
N PRO A 124 40.47 3.04 -12.89
CA PRO A 124 39.97 1.72 -13.32
C PRO A 124 38.83 1.20 -12.40
N PHE A 125 37.97 2.11 -11.93
CA PHE A 125 36.92 1.87 -10.93
C PHE A 125 35.59 1.42 -11.53
N ALA A 126 35.41 1.39 -12.86
CA ALA A 126 34.10 1.23 -13.48
C ALA A 126 33.44 -0.13 -13.22
N ALA A 127 34.20 -1.24 -13.28
CA ALA A 127 33.63 -2.57 -13.09
C ALA A 127 33.33 -2.89 -11.61
N SER A 128 34.28 -2.61 -10.70
CA SER A 128 34.12 -2.86 -9.26
C SER A 128 33.03 -1.98 -8.64
N SER A 129 32.91 -0.72 -9.08
CA SER A 129 31.84 0.17 -8.62
C SER A 129 30.46 -0.25 -9.14
N LEU A 130 30.37 -0.81 -10.36
CA LEU A 130 29.12 -1.32 -10.91
C LEU A 130 28.62 -2.53 -10.13
N ILE A 131 29.50 -3.46 -9.75
CA ILE A 131 29.14 -4.62 -8.92
C ILE A 131 28.64 -4.16 -7.54
N LEU A 132 29.38 -3.25 -6.89
CA LEU A 132 28.99 -2.71 -5.58
C LEU A 132 27.64 -1.98 -5.64
N PHE A 133 27.44 -1.16 -6.66
CA PHE A 133 26.16 -0.46 -6.92
C PHE A 133 25.02 -1.47 -7.05
N LEU A 134 25.24 -2.57 -7.77
CA LEU A 134 24.21 -3.55 -8.01
C LEU A 134 23.87 -4.36 -6.74
N ILE A 135 24.88 -4.72 -5.93
CA ILE A 135 24.65 -5.31 -4.61
C ILE A 135 23.79 -4.37 -3.75
N PHE A 136 24.16 -3.08 -3.70
CA PHE A 136 23.39 -2.08 -2.95
C PHE A 136 21.96 -1.94 -3.48
N PHE A 137 21.78 -1.98 -4.81
CA PHE A 137 20.48 -1.93 -5.46
C PHE A 137 19.60 -3.15 -5.10
N VAL A 138 20.17 -4.36 -5.06
CA VAL A 138 19.44 -5.57 -4.64
C VAL A 138 19.03 -5.47 -3.17
N VAL A 139 19.94 -5.04 -2.29
CA VAL A 139 19.63 -4.81 -0.87
C VAL A 139 18.48 -3.81 -0.74
N PHE A 140 18.53 -2.71 -1.50
CA PHE A 140 17.50 -1.69 -1.55
C PHE A 140 16.13 -2.27 -1.95
N LEU A 141 16.08 -3.10 -3.00
CA LEU A 141 14.85 -3.77 -3.42
C LEU A 141 14.29 -4.73 -2.37
N VAL A 142 15.16 -5.45 -1.65
CA VAL A 142 14.75 -6.33 -0.54
C VAL A 142 14.12 -5.53 0.61
N LEU A 143 14.66 -4.36 0.95
CA LEU A 143 14.05 -3.47 1.95
C LEU A 143 12.67 -2.98 1.51
N ILE A 144 12.52 -2.60 0.23
CA ILE A 144 11.21 -2.22 -0.35
C ILE A 144 10.22 -3.38 -0.27
N PHE A 145 10.66 -4.61 -0.56
CA PHE A 145 9.82 -5.80 -0.46
C PHE A 145 9.22 -5.94 0.95
N PHE A 146 10.05 -5.90 2.00
CA PHE A 146 9.55 -6.03 3.37
C PHE A 146 8.69 -4.85 3.82
N TYR A 147 9.01 -3.64 3.36
CA TYR A 147 8.20 -2.45 3.60
C TYR A 147 6.78 -2.60 3.07
N TYR A 148 6.61 -2.95 1.78
CA TYR A 148 5.28 -3.14 1.20
C TYR A 148 4.60 -4.42 1.68
N PHE A 149 5.36 -5.44 2.09
CA PHE A 149 4.78 -6.62 2.73
C PHE A 149 4.05 -6.25 4.02
N GLY A 150 4.58 -5.31 4.82
CA GLY A 150 3.88 -4.74 5.97
C GLY A 150 2.50 -4.15 5.59
N PHE A 151 2.42 -3.42 4.47
CA PHE A 151 1.15 -2.87 3.99
C PHE A 151 0.18 -3.92 3.46
N THR A 152 0.65 -5.05 2.91
CA THR A 152 -0.26 -6.17 2.57
C THR A 152 -0.97 -6.70 3.82
N LYS A 153 -0.26 -6.80 4.96
CA LYS A 153 -0.84 -7.24 6.24
C LYS A 153 -1.82 -6.20 6.77
N MET A 154 -1.45 -4.93 6.71
CA MET A 154 -2.36 -3.82 7.07
C MET A 154 -3.64 -3.84 6.22
N GLY A 155 -3.53 -4.05 4.91
CA GLY A 155 -4.67 -4.17 3.99
C GLY A 155 -5.59 -5.34 4.33
N LYS A 156 -5.01 -6.49 4.69
CA LYS A 156 -5.77 -7.67 5.13
C LYS A 156 -6.53 -7.39 6.42
N TYR A 157 -5.86 -6.80 7.43
CA TYR A 157 -6.47 -6.48 8.71
C TYR A 157 -7.62 -5.46 8.56
N LEU A 158 -7.42 -4.42 7.76
CA LEU A 158 -8.43 -3.40 7.45
C LEU A 158 -9.54 -3.89 6.49
N LYS A 159 -9.46 -5.14 5.99
CA LYS A 159 -10.33 -5.68 4.94
C LYS A 159 -10.36 -4.78 3.68
N SER A 160 -9.29 -4.02 3.43
CA SER A 160 -9.16 -3.15 2.27
C SER A 160 -8.55 -3.91 1.11
N LYS A 161 -9.41 -4.40 0.21
CA LYS A 161 -8.98 -5.11 -1.02
C LYS A 161 -8.02 -4.26 -1.84
N LEU A 162 -8.31 -2.96 -1.97
CA LEU A 162 -7.49 -2.05 -2.77
C LEU A 162 -6.06 -1.94 -2.20
N LEU A 163 -5.92 -1.72 -0.89
CA LEU A 163 -4.59 -1.62 -0.24
C LEU A 163 -3.82 -2.94 -0.35
N PHE A 164 -4.51 -4.06 -0.17
CA PHE A 164 -3.93 -5.38 -0.30
C PHE A 164 -3.39 -5.63 -1.71
N PHE A 165 -4.22 -5.44 -2.74
CA PHE A 165 -3.84 -5.70 -4.13
C PHE A 165 -2.80 -4.70 -4.66
N SER A 166 -2.92 -3.42 -4.33
CA SER A 166 -1.94 -2.42 -4.77
C SER A 166 -0.56 -2.66 -4.16
N SER A 167 -0.49 -3.05 -2.89
CA SER A 167 0.78 -3.40 -2.23
C SER A 167 1.40 -4.66 -2.84
N TRP A 168 0.58 -5.67 -3.14
CA TRP A 168 1.04 -6.87 -3.83
C TRP A 168 1.53 -6.60 -5.26
N ALA A 169 0.88 -5.69 -5.98
CA ALA A 169 1.33 -5.28 -7.31
C ALA A 169 2.73 -4.63 -7.26
N ILE A 170 2.99 -3.78 -6.25
CA ILE A 170 4.31 -3.19 -6.03
C ILE A 170 5.33 -4.27 -5.66
N ILE A 171 4.98 -5.23 -4.79
CA ILE A 171 5.85 -6.36 -4.47
C ILE A 171 6.21 -7.19 -5.71
N LEU A 172 5.22 -7.49 -6.55
CA LEU A 172 5.45 -8.24 -7.80
C LEU A 172 6.39 -7.47 -8.73
N LEU A 173 6.21 -6.16 -8.86
CA LEU A 173 7.11 -5.28 -9.62
C LEU A 173 8.54 -5.35 -9.07
N VAL A 174 8.71 -5.29 -7.75
CA VAL A 174 10.02 -5.38 -7.09
C VAL A 174 10.70 -6.72 -7.39
N ILE A 175 9.97 -7.83 -7.33
CA ILE A 175 10.49 -9.17 -7.69
C ILE A 175 10.96 -9.18 -9.15
N ILE A 176 10.16 -8.65 -10.07
CA ILE A 176 10.52 -8.55 -11.49
C ILE A 176 11.80 -7.72 -11.65
N LEU A 177 11.92 -6.59 -10.94
CA LEU A 177 13.11 -5.74 -10.99
C LEU A 177 14.37 -6.42 -10.43
N ILE A 178 14.24 -7.24 -9.39
CA ILE A 178 15.34 -8.08 -8.87
C ILE A 178 15.79 -9.05 -9.97
N ILE A 179 14.85 -9.79 -10.58
CA ILE A 179 15.15 -10.77 -11.64
C ILE A 179 15.84 -10.09 -12.82
N VAL A 180 15.30 -8.96 -13.30
CA VAL A 180 15.88 -8.19 -14.41
C VAL A 180 17.29 -7.71 -14.06
N SER A 181 17.51 -7.29 -12.82
CA SER A 181 18.83 -6.83 -12.36
C SER A 181 19.85 -7.96 -12.30
N VAL A 182 19.46 -9.16 -11.85
CA VAL A 182 20.32 -10.35 -11.87
C VAL A 182 20.66 -10.75 -13.31
N ILE A 183 19.67 -10.79 -14.22
CA ILE A 183 19.91 -11.07 -15.65
C ILE A 183 20.91 -10.05 -16.22
N ARG A 184 20.79 -8.78 -15.84
CA ARG A 184 21.71 -7.72 -16.28
C ARG A 184 23.14 -7.96 -15.78
N VAL A 185 23.34 -8.39 -14.53
CA VAL A 185 24.68 -8.73 -14.02
C VAL A 185 25.31 -9.82 -14.88
N VAL A 186 24.58 -10.91 -15.09
CA VAL A 186 25.08 -12.07 -15.83
C VAL A 186 25.43 -11.67 -17.27
N TYR A 187 24.56 -10.90 -17.90
CA TYR A 187 24.80 -10.39 -19.26
C TYR A 187 26.03 -9.47 -19.33
N LEU A 188 26.15 -8.50 -18.41
CA LEU A 188 27.32 -7.61 -18.37
C LEU A 188 28.61 -8.39 -18.12
N TYR A 189 28.57 -9.38 -17.24
CA TYR A 189 29.73 -10.24 -16.98
C TYR A 189 30.19 -11.01 -18.23
N GLN A 190 29.24 -11.53 -19.01
CA GLN A 190 29.55 -12.20 -20.29
C GLN A 190 30.14 -11.23 -21.32
N VAL A 191 29.54 -10.04 -21.48
CA VAL A 191 30.00 -9.04 -22.46
C VAL A 191 31.39 -8.50 -22.11
N PHE A 192 31.69 -8.25 -20.83
CA PHE A 192 33.00 -7.77 -20.40
C PHE A 192 34.04 -8.89 -20.24
N GLY A 193 33.60 -10.16 -20.16
CA GLY A 193 34.48 -11.32 -20.01
C GLY A 193 34.98 -11.89 -21.34
N ASP A 194 34.28 -11.65 -22.45
CA ASP A 194 34.61 -12.21 -23.76
C ASP A 194 35.35 -11.18 -24.64
N SER A 195 36.62 -11.45 -24.97
CA SER A 195 37.52 -10.52 -25.65
C SER A 195 37.26 -10.36 -27.17
N ASN A 196 36.28 -11.08 -27.73
CA ASN A 196 35.94 -11.07 -29.16
C ASN A 196 34.68 -10.22 -29.47
N ALA A 197 34.68 -8.95 -29.05
CA ALA A 197 33.50 -8.07 -28.96
C ALA A 197 32.94 -7.49 -30.28
N GLY A 198 33.43 -7.89 -31.45
CA GLY A 198 33.05 -7.29 -32.75
C GLY A 198 31.57 -7.46 -33.12
N ASP A 199 31.05 -8.67 -33.00
CA ASP A 199 29.64 -9.00 -33.31
C ASP A 199 28.69 -8.80 -32.11
N ALA A 200 29.23 -8.51 -30.93
CA ALA A 200 28.45 -8.29 -29.72
C ALA A 200 27.64 -6.98 -29.79
N ASN A 201 28.10 -5.96 -30.53
CA ASN A 201 27.54 -4.61 -30.49
C ASN A 201 26.10 -4.50 -31.05
N ILE A 202 25.74 -5.19 -32.13
CA ILE A 202 24.37 -5.11 -32.69
C ILE A 202 23.37 -5.81 -31.75
N ASN A 203 23.75 -6.95 -31.18
CA ASN A 203 22.95 -7.67 -30.20
C ASN A 203 22.80 -6.88 -28.88
N ILE A 204 23.84 -6.16 -28.46
CA ILE A 204 23.80 -5.27 -27.28
C ILE A 204 22.76 -4.15 -27.47
N ILE A 205 22.76 -3.46 -28.62
CA ILE A 205 21.82 -2.35 -28.89
C ILE A 205 20.36 -2.85 -28.91
N GLN A 206 20.10 -3.98 -29.57
CA GLN A 206 18.75 -4.57 -29.60
C GLN A 206 18.28 -4.99 -28.19
N ASN A 207 19.15 -5.61 -27.40
CA ASN A 207 18.85 -6.01 -26.02
C ASN A 207 18.60 -4.79 -25.11
N ILE A 208 19.37 -3.71 -25.27
CA ILE A 208 19.15 -2.45 -24.55
C ILE A 208 17.77 -1.87 -24.90
N SER A 209 17.37 -1.87 -26.18
CA SER A 209 16.06 -1.35 -26.59
C SER A 209 14.90 -2.14 -25.95
N VAL A 210 14.97 -3.48 -25.95
CA VAL A 210 13.96 -4.33 -25.30
C VAL A 210 13.92 -4.06 -23.80
N LEU A 211 15.09 -3.96 -23.15
CA LEU A 211 15.20 -3.65 -21.73
C LEU A 211 14.58 -2.29 -21.38
N LEU A 212 14.86 -1.26 -22.16
CA LEU A 212 14.29 0.08 -21.97
C LEU A 212 12.76 0.05 -22.08
N LYS A 213 12.21 -0.73 -23.02
CA LYS A 213 10.75 -0.92 -23.13
C LYS A 213 10.17 -1.61 -21.90
N ILE A 214 10.83 -2.66 -21.40
CA ILE A 214 10.40 -3.38 -20.19
C ILE A 214 10.45 -2.43 -18.98
N MET A 215 11.53 -1.66 -18.83
CA MET A 215 11.66 -0.66 -17.77
C MET A 215 10.58 0.40 -17.87
N PHE A 216 10.29 0.91 -19.07
CA PHE A 216 9.25 1.90 -19.29
C PHE A 216 7.86 1.38 -18.89
N VAL A 217 7.47 0.20 -19.37
CA VAL A 217 6.21 -0.44 -19.01
C VAL A 217 6.15 -0.72 -17.50
N GLY A 218 7.25 -1.22 -16.93
CA GLY A 218 7.37 -1.44 -15.49
C GLY A 218 7.20 -0.15 -14.68
N SER A 219 7.82 0.96 -15.09
CA SER A 219 7.66 2.26 -14.46
C SER A 219 6.23 2.77 -14.53
N PHE A 220 5.54 2.58 -15.67
CA PHE A 220 4.14 2.95 -15.80
C PHE A 220 3.24 2.13 -14.87
N ILE A 221 3.39 0.80 -14.86
CA ILE A 221 2.67 -0.09 -13.94
C ILE A 221 2.96 0.29 -12.50
N GLY A 222 4.22 0.58 -12.17
CA GLY A 222 4.65 1.03 -10.84
C GLY A 222 4.00 2.34 -10.43
N ALA A 223 3.92 3.33 -11.33
CA ALA A 223 3.27 4.62 -11.06
C ALA A 223 1.77 4.45 -10.81
N VAL A 224 1.09 3.62 -11.62
CA VAL A 224 -0.34 3.29 -11.42
C VAL A 224 -0.57 2.54 -10.10
N ALA A 225 0.27 1.54 -9.80
CA ALA A 225 0.17 0.78 -8.55
C ALA A 225 0.39 1.68 -7.32
N THR A 226 1.34 2.62 -7.40
CA THR A 226 1.62 3.64 -6.38
C THR A 226 0.44 4.59 -6.20
N LEU A 227 -0.19 5.02 -7.30
CA LEU A 227 -1.38 5.86 -7.24
C LEU A 227 -2.54 5.14 -6.53
N LEU A 228 -2.82 3.89 -6.92
CA LEU A 228 -3.85 3.07 -6.30
C LEU A 228 -3.56 2.80 -4.82
N PHE A 229 -2.29 2.55 -4.48
CA PHE A 229 -1.82 2.42 -3.12
C PHE A 229 -2.07 3.70 -2.32
N GLY A 230 -1.75 4.87 -2.88
CA GLY A 230 -1.99 6.16 -2.26
C GLY A 230 -3.48 6.41 -1.97
N ILE A 231 -4.36 6.10 -2.93
CA ILE A 231 -5.83 6.21 -2.75
C ILE A 231 -6.31 5.27 -1.63
N ALA A 232 -5.80 4.04 -1.59
CA ALA A 232 -6.18 3.07 -0.57
C ALA A 232 -5.71 3.49 0.83
N SER A 233 -4.47 3.95 0.93
CA SER A 233 -3.85 4.44 2.16
C SER A 233 -4.52 5.71 2.67
N PHE A 234 -4.94 6.62 1.78
CA PHE A 234 -5.68 7.83 2.15
C PHE A 234 -7.02 7.52 2.85
N LYS A 235 -7.69 6.44 2.42
CA LYS A 235 -8.97 6.00 2.99
C LYS A 235 -8.82 5.23 4.30
N ALA A 236 -7.61 4.79 4.67
CA ALA A 236 -7.41 4.04 5.90
C ALA A 236 -7.52 4.95 7.14
N LYS A 237 -8.24 4.47 8.15
CA LYS A 237 -8.47 5.19 9.42
C LYS A 237 -7.33 4.96 10.42
N ILE A 238 -6.09 5.12 9.95
CA ILE A 238 -4.86 4.96 10.75
C ILE A 238 -4.12 6.30 10.79
N LYS A 239 -3.46 6.59 11.91
CA LYS A 239 -2.63 7.80 12.07
C LYS A 239 -1.57 7.85 10.95
N TYR A 240 -1.31 9.04 10.41
CA TYR A 240 -0.37 9.30 9.31
C TYR A 240 -0.73 8.69 7.94
N SER A 241 -1.65 7.72 7.87
CA SER A 241 -2.04 7.06 6.62
C SER A 241 -2.62 8.03 5.57
N LYS A 242 -3.34 9.07 6.02
CA LYS A 242 -3.83 10.13 5.12
C LYS A 242 -2.69 10.89 4.44
N ILE A 243 -1.68 11.30 5.22
CA ILE A 243 -0.53 12.06 4.71
C ILE A 243 0.30 11.16 3.78
N ALA A 244 0.60 9.92 4.21
CA ALA A 244 1.29 8.94 3.40
C ALA A 244 0.54 8.69 2.08
N GLY A 245 -0.78 8.49 2.14
CA GLY A 245 -1.63 8.30 0.97
C GLY A 245 -1.59 9.47 -0.01
N THR A 246 -1.71 10.72 0.49
CA THR A 246 -1.59 11.93 -0.34
C THR A 246 -0.23 12.02 -1.04
N LEU A 247 0.86 11.75 -0.32
CA LEU A 247 2.21 11.80 -0.90
C LEU A 247 2.40 10.75 -2.00
N HIS A 248 1.89 9.53 -1.80
CA HIS A 248 1.93 8.48 -2.83
C HIS A 248 1.02 8.80 -4.03
N ILE A 249 -0.12 9.48 -3.82
CA ILE A 249 -0.96 9.97 -4.93
C ILE A 249 -0.18 10.98 -5.76
N ILE A 250 0.42 11.98 -5.11
CA ILE A 250 1.24 12.99 -5.79
C ILE A 250 2.39 12.30 -6.54
N PHE A 251 3.06 11.34 -5.91
CA PHE A 251 4.17 10.61 -6.52
C PHE A 251 3.74 9.77 -7.72
N GLY A 252 2.60 9.09 -7.62
CA GLY A 252 2.02 8.33 -8.74
C GLY A 252 1.64 9.21 -9.92
N ILE A 253 0.96 10.34 -9.68
CA ILE A 253 0.63 11.33 -10.71
C ILE A 253 1.91 11.87 -11.36
N TYR A 254 2.89 12.23 -10.53
CA TYR A 254 4.15 12.77 -10.97
C TYR A 254 4.93 11.78 -11.86
N GLY A 255 4.96 10.51 -11.47
CA GLY A 255 5.54 9.44 -12.27
C GLY A 255 4.86 9.28 -13.63
N ILE A 256 3.52 9.33 -13.68
CA ILE A 256 2.76 9.29 -14.94
C ILE A 256 3.10 10.50 -15.82
N VAL A 257 3.15 11.70 -15.26
CA VAL A 257 3.49 12.94 -15.99
C VAL A 257 4.91 12.87 -16.57
N ILE A 258 5.89 12.41 -15.80
CA ILE A 258 7.26 12.22 -16.29
C ILE A 258 7.26 11.24 -17.46
N LEU A 259 6.60 10.08 -17.32
CA LEU A 259 6.57 9.06 -18.38
C LEU A 259 5.92 9.56 -19.67
N LEU A 260 4.83 10.33 -19.55
CA LEU A 260 4.21 11.00 -20.70
C LEU A 260 5.15 12.04 -21.32
N GLY A 261 5.86 12.79 -20.50
CA GLY A 261 6.88 13.73 -20.94
C GLY A 261 7.98 13.06 -21.76
N VAL A 262 8.45 11.88 -21.31
CA VAL A 262 9.43 11.06 -22.07
C VAL A 262 8.86 10.64 -23.42
N ILE A 263 7.61 10.17 -23.48
CA ILE A 263 6.96 9.78 -24.75
C ILE A 263 6.87 10.98 -25.71
N LEU A 264 6.54 12.15 -25.18
CA LEU A 264 6.36 13.38 -25.95
C LEU A 264 7.69 14.08 -26.30
N GLY A 265 8.83 13.51 -25.92
CA GLY A 265 10.15 14.05 -26.20
C GLY A 265 10.47 15.36 -25.45
N ALA A 266 9.79 15.61 -24.34
CA ALA A 266 10.01 16.81 -23.55
C ALA A 266 11.24 16.65 -22.65
N SER A 267 12.10 17.67 -22.61
CA SER A 267 13.33 17.75 -21.81
C SER A 267 13.07 17.99 -20.31
N PHE A 268 12.14 17.23 -19.72
CA PHE A 268 11.78 17.35 -18.29
C PHE A 268 12.97 17.07 -17.36
N PHE A 269 13.92 16.23 -17.75
CA PHE A 269 15.04 15.83 -16.90
C PHE A 269 16.07 16.94 -16.64
N GLU A 270 16.07 18.02 -17.43
CA GLU A 270 16.98 19.15 -17.22
C GLU A 270 16.46 20.12 -16.15
N ASN A 271 15.22 19.92 -15.68
CA ASN A 271 14.61 20.82 -14.74
C ASN A 271 15.02 20.48 -13.30
N ILE A 272 15.83 21.35 -12.70
CA ILE A 272 16.32 21.25 -11.31
C ILE A 272 15.20 21.01 -10.28
N TYR A 273 13.99 21.50 -10.55
CA TYR A 273 12.84 21.26 -9.68
C TYR A 273 12.50 19.76 -9.62
N ILE A 274 12.63 19.01 -10.72
CA ILE A 274 12.36 17.57 -10.73
C ILE A 274 13.42 16.82 -9.91
N MET A 275 14.68 17.21 -10.04
CA MET A 275 15.79 16.60 -9.29
C MET A 275 15.64 16.78 -7.79
N ILE A 276 15.08 17.90 -7.31
CA ILE A 276 14.91 18.17 -5.88
C ILE A 276 13.57 17.64 -5.35
N THR A 277 12.47 17.83 -6.09
CA THR A 277 11.13 17.48 -5.61
C THR A 277 10.90 15.97 -5.58
N THR A 278 11.44 15.22 -6.55
CA THR A 278 11.24 13.76 -6.60
C THR A 278 11.84 13.03 -5.39
N PRO A 279 13.13 13.25 -5.04
CA PRO A 279 13.71 12.59 -3.88
C PRO A 279 13.03 13.00 -2.58
N LEU A 280 12.68 14.28 -2.43
CA LEU A 280 11.96 14.76 -1.25
C LEU A 280 10.60 14.08 -1.11
N LEU A 281 9.86 13.93 -2.21
CA LEU A 281 8.56 13.28 -2.21
C LEU A 281 8.68 11.78 -1.87
N ILE A 282 9.71 11.09 -2.37
CA ILE A 282 10.01 9.70 -2.03
C ILE A 282 10.36 9.57 -0.54
N LEU A 283 11.26 10.41 -0.03
CA LEU A 283 11.67 10.42 1.37
C LEU A 283 10.47 10.63 2.30
N CYS A 284 9.65 11.65 2.02
CA CYS A 284 8.43 11.92 2.78
C CYS A 284 7.44 10.76 2.70
N SER A 285 7.23 10.18 1.52
CA SER A 285 6.32 9.04 1.32
C SER A 285 6.74 7.84 2.16
N ILE A 286 8.03 7.50 2.16
CA ILE A 286 8.58 6.38 2.93
C ILE A 286 8.48 6.68 4.43
N PHE A 287 8.87 7.88 4.86
CA PHE A 287 8.81 8.29 6.27
C PHE A 287 7.39 8.20 6.84
N PHE A 288 6.42 8.85 6.20
CA PHE A 288 5.03 8.82 6.67
C PHE A 288 4.37 7.45 6.51
N GLY A 289 4.72 6.68 5.48
CA GLY A 289 4.24 5.30 5.36
C GLY A 289 4.81 4.39 6.45
N SER A 290 6.07 4.58 6.85
CA SER A 290 6.69 3.85 7.96
C SER A 290 6.00 4.16 9.29
N LEU A 291 5.73 5.44 9.55
CA LEU A 291 4.92 5.87 10.71
C LEU A 291 3.50 5.30 10.68
N SER A 292 2.88 5.22 9.50
CA SER A 292 1.56 4.62 9.34
C SER A 292 1.56 3.13 9.70
N LEU A 293 2.57 2.37 9.28
CA LEU A 293 2.70 0.95 9.61
C LEU A 293 2.92 0.72 11.11
N LEU A 294 3.80 1.51 11.74
CA LEU A 294 4.03 1.42 13.18
C LEU A 294 2.77 1.78 13.96
N SER A 295 2.10 2.88 13.59
CA SER A 295 0.84 3.27 14.23
C SER A 295 -0.27 2.24 14.04
N ALA A 296 -0.37 1.62 12.85
CA ALA A 296 -1.30 0.52 12.62
C ALA A 296 -0.99 -0.64 13.56
N SER A 297 0.29 -1.03 13.68
CA SER A 297 0.70 -2.15 14.51
C SER A 297 0.34 -1.96 15.98
N THR A 298 0.57 -0.76 16.54
CA THR A 298 0.21 -0.43 17.93
C THR A 298 -1.30 -0.42 18.12
N GLN A 299 -2.03 0.25 17.22
CA GLN A 299 -3.49 0.32 17.31
C GLN A 299 -4.13 -1.07 17.25
N PHE A 300 -3.68 -1.94 16.34
CA PHE A 300 -4.23 -3.28 16.21
C PHE A 300 -3.83 -4.21 17.36
N GLU A 301 -2.66 -4.01 17.95
CA GLU A 301 -2.26 -4.72 19.17
C GLU A 301 -3.17 -4.34 20.34
N GLU A 302 -3.44 -3.05 20.55
CA GLU A 302 -4.37 -2.57 21.57
C GLU A 302 -5.79 -3.11 21.35
N ASP A 303 -6.29 -3.06 20.11
CA ASP A 303 -7.61 -3.60 19.76
C ASP A 303 -7.67 -5.11 20.04
N SER A 304 -6.62 -5.86 19.68
CA SER A 304 -6.55 -7.30 19.95
C SER A 304 -6.58 -7.65 21.44
N GLN A 305 -5.96 -6.81 22.28
CA GLN A 305 -5.98 -6.98 23.74
C GLN A 305 -7.33 -6.61 24.36
N ARG A 306 -8.02 -5.62 23.79
CA ARG A 306 -9.34 -5.16 24.27
C ARG A 306 -10.47 -6.11 23.91
N PHE A 307 -10.45 -6.69 22.71
CA PHE A 307 -11.52 -7.55 22.20
C PHE A 307 -11.21 -9.05 22.29
N GLY A 308 -9.97 -9.42 22.61
CA GLY A 308 -9.55 -10.80 22.84
C GLY A 308 -9.67 -11.28 24.30
N ARG A 309 -10.26 -10.47 25.18
CA ARG A 309 -10.69 -10.82 26.54
C ARG A 309 -12.21 -10.86 26.58
#